data_AF-A0A3D0MS00-F1
#
_entry.id   AF-A0A3D0MS00-F1
#
_cell.length_a   1.000
_cell.length_b   1.000
_cell.length_c   1.000
_cell.angle_alpha   90.00
_cell.angle_beta   90.00
_cell.angle_gamma   90.00
#
_symmetry.space_group_name_H-M   'P 1'
#
loop_
_entity.id
_entity.type
_entity.pdbx_description
1 polymer ?
#
loop_
_entity_poly.entity_id
_entity_poly.type
_entity_poly.pdbx_seq_one_letter_code
_entity_poly.pdbx_strand_id
1 'polypeptide(L)'
;MKFYDIDDLEKKVGVSNKYLLTVLVANWARRVSEQKSRVLEENSEQYLSHAIRDFEKANIKIHLPESRSEGFLSGGSNAQMEG
;
A
#
# COMPACT_ATOMS: atom_id res chain seq x y z
N MET A 1 5.61 7.97 20.41
CA MET A 1 4.98 7.03 19.45
C MET A 1 3.56 7.48 19.18
N LYS A 2 3.20 7.77 17.92
CA LYS A 2 1.82 8.12 17.53
C LYS A 2 1.08 6.85 17.14
N PHE A 3 -0.14 6.68 17.65
CA PHE A 3 -1.04 5.61 17.24
C PHE A 3 -1.98 6.14 16.16
N TYR A 4 -2.11 5.38 15.09
CA TYR A 4 -2.97 5.71 13.96
C TYR A 4 -4.10 4.69 13.88
N ASP A 5 -5.32 5.19 13.67
CA ASP A 5 -6.49 4.36 13.46
C ASP A 5 -6.49 3.86 12.00
N ILE A 6 -6.03 2.62 11.81
CA ILE A 6 -5.95 2.00 10.49
C ILE A 6 -7.34 1.76 9.91
N ASP A 7 -8.35 1.47 10.74
CA ASP A 7 -9.71 1.18 10.26
C ASP A 7 -10.38 2.45 9.73
N ASP A 8 -10.12 3.60 10.37
CA ASP A 8 -10.52 4.91 9.85
C ASP A 8 -9.76 5.28 8.57
N LEU A 9 -8.46 4.96 8.49
CA LEU A 9 -7.64 5.21 7.31
C LEU A 9 -8.12 4.42 6.09
N GLU A 10 -8.51 3.15 6.26
CA GLU A 10 -9.09 2.33 5.18
C GLU A 10 -10.35 2.97 4.58
N LYS A 11 -11.24 3.48 5.43
CA LYS A 11 -12.49 4.14 5.02
C LYS A 11 -12.22 5.43 4.25
N LYS A 12 -11.27 6.25 4.71
CA LYS A 12 -10.90 7.52 4.06
C LYS A 12 -10.23 7.32 2.71
N VAL A 13 -9.38 6.30 2.62
CA VAL A 13 -8.57 6.01 1.42
C VAL A 13 -9.34 5.18 0.40
N GLY A 14 -10.37 4.45 0.82
CA GLY A 14 -11.14 3.55 -0.04
C GLY A 14 -10.41 2.24 -0.37
N VAL A 15 -9.42 1.86 0.46
CA VAL A 15 -8.66 0.61 0.32
C VAL A 15 -8.98 -0.26 1.52
N SER A 16 -9.80 -1.30 1.32
CA SER A 16 -10.24 -2.23 2.36
C SER A 16 -9.24 -3.34 2.69
N ASN A 17 -8.13 -3.41 1.96
CA ASN A 17 -7.08 -4.38 2.20
C ASN A 17 -5.94 -3.73 3.00
N LYS A 18 -5.90 -3.97 4.31
CA LYS A 18 -4.87 -3.47 5.25
C LYS A 18 -3.43 -3.70 4.78
N TYR A 19 -3.15 -4.82 4.12
CA TYR A 19 -1.82 -5.12 3.60
C TYR A 19 -1.47 -4.21 2.43
N LEU A 20 -2.42 -4.02 1.50
CA LEU A 20 -2.26 -3.09 0.39
C LEU A 20 -2.09 -1.65 0.89
N LEU A 21 -2.91 -1.22 1.86
CA LEU A 21 -2.79 0.09 2.49
C LEU A 21 -1.41 0.28 3.13
N THR A 22 -0.91 -0.73 3.83
CA THR A 22 0.43 -0.71 4.44
C THR A 22 1.52 -0.52 3.40
N VAL A 23 1.45 -1.27 2.28
CA VAL A 23 2.42 -1.15 1.18
C VAL A 23 2.35 0.24 0.54
N LEU A 24 1.15 0.77 0.32
CA LEU A 24 0.96 2.12 -0.25
C LEU A 24 1.57 3.20 0.65
N VAL A 25 1.30 3.14 1.97
CA VAL A 25 1.84 4.07 2.96
C VAL A 25 3.38 3.99 3.01
N ALA A 26 3.94 2.78 3.06
CA ALA A 26 5.39 2.58 3.08
C ALA A 26 6.07 3.09 1.81
N ASN A 27 5.48 2.81 0.64
CA ASN A 27 6.02 3.26 -0.65
C ASN A 27 5.96 4.79 -0.77
N TRP A 28 4.90 5.43 -0.28
CA TRP A 28 4.81 6.88 -0.24
C TRP A 28 5.84 7.50 0.71
N ALA A 29 5.97 6.96 1.92
CA ALA A 29 6.98 7.41 2.89
C ALA A 29 8.39 7.32 2.28
N ARG A 30 8.70 6.22 1.59
CA ARG A 30 9.94 6.02 0.85
C ARG A 30 10.13 7.11 -0.22
N ARG A 31 9.15 7.32 -1.10
CA ARG A 31 9.20 8.35 -2.15
C ARG A 31 9.46 9.74 -1.56
N VAL A 32 8.77 10.11 -0.48
CA VAL A 32 8.96 11.40 0.21
C VAL A 32 10.37 11.51 0.78
N SER A 33 10.90 10.42 1.37
CA SER A 33 12.27 10.40 1.90
C SER A 33 13.32 10.59 0.80
N GLU A 34 13.17 9.89 -0.33
CA GLU A 34 14.08 9.94 -1.47
C GLU A 34 14.07 11.32 -2.15
N GLN A 35 12.90 11.95 -2.27
CA GLN A 35 12.77 13.31 -2.80
C GLN A 35 13.35 14.38 -1.87
N LYS A 36 13.27 14.19 -0.54
CA LYS A 36 13.74 15.16 0.46
C LYS A 36 15.16 14.94 0.95
N SER A 37 15.85 13.90 0.47
CA SER A 37 17.24 13.56 0.80
C SER A 37 18.29 14.65 0.45
N ARG A 38 17.89 15.77 -0.15
CA ARG A 38 18.77 16.96 -0.32
C ARG A 38 18.56 18.07 0.72
N VAL A 39 17.51 18.02 1.55
CA VAL A 39 17.07 19.19 2.35
C VAL A 39 16.86 18.91 3.84
N LEU A 40 16.64 17.68 4.29
CA LEU A 40 16.31 17.42 5.71
C LEU A 40 17.15 16.29 6.29
N GLU A 41 17.94 16.62 7.31
CA GLU A 41 18.61 15.66 8.19
C GLU A 41 17.62 14.65 8.78
N GLU A 42 18.14 13.45 8.97
CA GLU A 42 17.47 12.17 9.15
C GLU A 42 16.47 12.16 10.31
N ASN A 43 15.21 11.87 9.98
CA ASN A 43 14.23 11.42 10.95
C ASN A 43 13.18 10.53 10.27
N SER A 44 13.50 9.25 10.11
CA SER A 44 12.68 8.27 9.37
C SER A 44 11.25 8.12 9.92
N GLU A 45 11.06 8.24 11.24
CA GLU A 45 9.74 8.24 11.88
C GLU A 45 8.84 9.40 11.41
N GLN A 46 9.43 10.52 10.97
CA GLN A 46 8.66 11.63 10.43
C GLN A 46 8.06 11.29 9.06
N TYR A 47 8.75 10.50 8.22
CA TYR A 47 8.26 10.18 6.88
C TYR A 47 7.03 9.27 6.90
N LEU A 48 7.03 8.24 7.76
CA LEU A 48 5.86 7.36 7.89
C LEU A 48 4.66 8.13 8.45
N SER A 49 4.91 8.96 9.47
CA SER A 49 3.90 9.83 10.07
C SER A 49 3.32 10.85 9.07
N HIS A 50 4.16 11.40 8.19
CA HIS A 50 3.74 12.30 7.12
C HIS A 50 2.94 11.58 6.06
N ALA A 51 3.38 10.38 5.66
CA ALA A 51 2.67 9.58 4.68
C ALA A 51 1.25 9.29 5.12
N ILE A 52 1.06 8.77 6.34
CA ILE A 52 -0.27 8.48 6.87
C ILE A 52 -1.15 9.75 6.84
N ARG A 53 -0.60 10.90 7.23
CA ARG A 53 -1.33 12.19 7.21
C ARG A 53 -1.72 12.63 5.79
N ASP A 54 -0.91 12.35 4.79
CA ASP A 54 -1.23 12.65 3.39
C ASP A 54 -2.37 11.77 2.87
N PHE A 55 -2.41 10.49 3.27
CA PHE A 55 -3.52 9.57 3.01
C PHE A 55 -4.81 10.04 3.73
N GLU A 56 -4.73 10.43 4.99
CA GLU A 56 -5.89 10.95 5.74
C GLU A 56 -6.51 12.19 5.10
N LYS A 57 -5.68 13.05 4.49
CA LYS A 57 -6.12 14.27 3.81
C LYS A 57 -6.62 14.03 2.38
N ALA A 58 -6.61 12.78 1.90
CA ALA A 58 -6.89 12.42 0.50
C ALA A 58 -6.02 13.18 -0.52
N ASN A 59 -4.81 13.58 -0.13
CA ASN A 59 -3.87 14.29 -1.00
C ASN A 59 -3.17 13.37 -2.00
N ILE A 60 -3.44 12.06 -1.94
CA ILE A 60 -2.77 11.03 -2.73
C ILE A 60 -3.80 10.39 -3.67
N LYS A 61 -3.52 10.44 -4.98
CA LYS A 61 -4.26 9.67 -5.98
C LYS A 61 -3.60 8.30 -6.12
N ILE A 62 -4.33 7.26 -5.72
CA ILE A 62 -3.89 5.88 -5.90
C ILE A 62 -4.38 5.41 -7.25
N HIS A 63 -3.45 5.02 -8.11
CA HIS A 63 -3.75 4.28 -9.33
C HIS A 63 -3.30 2.84 -9.12
N LEU A 64 -4.24 1.97 -8.77
CA LEU A 64 -4.00 0.53 -8.78
C LEU A 64 -4.16 0.06 -10.23
N PRO A 65 -3.18 -0.66 -10.79
CA PRO A 65 -3.42 -1.33 -12.06
C PRO A 65 -4.61 -2.28 -11.87
N GLU A 66 -5.57 -2.25 -12.80
CA GLU A 66 -6.62 -3.28 -12.84
C GLU A 66 -5.90 -4.62 -12.92
N SER A 67 -6.04 -5.39 -11.85
CA SER A 67 -5.51 -6.75 -11.78
C SER A 67 -6.00 -7.50 -13.01
N ARG A 68 -5.09 -8.01 -13.84
CA ARG A 68 -5.43 -9.02 -14.86
C ARG A 68 -5.97 -10.24 -14.12
N SER A 69 -7.26 -10.27 -13.86
CA SER A 69 -7.99 -11.42 -13.36
C SER A 69 -8.27 -12.37 -14.51
N GLU A 70 -7.23 -12.82 -15.20
CA GLU A 70 -7.28 -13.96 -16.11
C GLU A 70 -6.00 -14.77 -15.92
N GLY A 71 -6.11 -15.92 -15.25
CA GLY A 71 -5.14 -17.00 -15.46
C GLY A 71 -4.58 -17.75 -14.25
N PHE A 72 -4.87 -17.41 -12.98
CA PHE A 72 -4.16 -18.09 -11.88
C PHE A 72 -4.83 -19.33 -11.27
N LEU A 73 -6.06 -19.71 -11.63
CA LEU A 73 -6.71 -20.94 -11.11
C LEU A 73 -7.53 -21.74 -12.14
N SER A 74 -7.05 -21.86 -13.38
CA SER A 74 -7.55 -22.90 -14.30
C SER A 74 -6.43 -23.88 -14.68
N GLY A 75 -5.77 -24.45 -13.68
CA GLY A 75 -5.00 -25.68 -13.83
C GLY A 75 -5.92 -26.86 -13.59
N GLY A 76 -6.48 -27.40 -14.67
CA GLY A 76 -7.56 -28.38 -14.65
C GLY A 76 -7.25 -29.66 -13.90
N SER A 77 -8.31 -30.19 -13.28
CA SER A 77 -8.48 -31.60 -12.97
C SER A 77 -8.18 -32.43 -14.22
N ASN A 78 -7.06 -33.15 -14.21
CA ASN A 78 -6.81 -34.33 -15.05
C ASN A 78 -5.75 -35.19 -14.37
N ALA A 79 -6.12 -35.81 -13.24
CA ALA A 79 -5.48 -37.03 -12.78
C ALA A 79 -6.38 -38.20 -13.24
N GLN A 80 -6.28 -38.53 -14.53
CA GLN A 80 -6.82 -39.76 -15.08
C GLN A 80 -5.70 -40.80 -15.09
N MET A 81 -6.01 -41.96 -14.52
CA MET A 81 -5.11 -43.08 -14.24
C MET A 81 -4.65 -43.81 -15.51
N GLU A 82 -3.44 -44.37 -15.53
CA GLU A 82 -3.14 -45.61 -16.24
C GLU A 82 -2.09 -46.47 -15.49
N GLY A 83 -2.44 -47.75 -15.31
CA GLY A 83 -1.61 -48.94 -15.59
C GLY A 83 -0.46 -49.27 -14.68
#